data_AF-A0AAJ5N7E8-F1
#
_entry.id   AF-A0AAJ5N7E8-F1
#
_cell.length_a   1.000
_cell.length_b   1.000
_cell.length_c   1.000
_cell.angle_alpha   90.00
_cell.angle_beta   90.00
_cell.angle_gamma   90.00
#
_symmetry.space_group_name_H-M   'P 1'
#
loop_
_entity.id
_entity.type
_entity.pdbx_description
1 polymer ?
#
loop_
_entity_poly.entity_id
_entity_poly.type
_entity_poly.pdbx_seq_one_letter_code
_entity_poly.pdbx_strand_id
1 'polypeptide(L)' 'MSEDRVDQPVRLPVAEAADLAVRAAEQGVSTPDYLGYHVLKSAYGALHPAVVAFERRPKLGQTGTEQED' A
#
# COMPACT_ATOMS: atom_id res chain seq x y z
N MET A 1 -11.84 -5.86 -13.46
CA MET A 1 -11.73 -4.70 -14.37
C MET A 1 -10.25 -4.40 -14.47
N SER A 2 -9.69 -4.42 -15.68
CA SER A 2 -8.29 -4.03 -15.88
C SER A 2 -8.18 -2.57 -15.49
N GLU A 3 -7.59 -2.29 -14.33
CA GLU A 3 -7.19 -0.92 -14.02
C GLU A 3 -6.02 -0.62 -14.95
N ASP A 4 -6.21 0.31 -15.89
CA ASP A 4 -5.14 0.81 -16.77
C ASP A 4 -4.10 1.53 -15.90
N ARG A 5 -3.25 0.75 -15.24
CA ARG A 5 -2.14 1.21 -14.42
C ARG A 5 -0.88 1.14 -15.26
N VAL A 6 -0.09 2.20 -15.16
CA VAL A 6 1.24 2.26 -15.77
C VAL A 6 2.30 2.25 -14.69
N ASP A 7 3.40 1.55 -14.94
CA ASP A 7 4.55 1.56 -14.04
C ASP A 7 5.32 2.87 -14.20
N GLN A 8 5.51 3.58 -13.08
CA GLN A 8 6.33 4.79 -13.02
C GLN A 8 7.56 4.52 -12.13
N PRO A 9 8.77 4.47 -12.71
CA PRO A 9 9.98 4.24 -11.93
C PRO A 9 10.25 5.41 -10.99
N VAL A 10 10.63 5.10 -9.75
CA VAL A 10 11.04 6.08 -8.72
C VAL A 10 12.50 5.87 -8.33
N ARG A 11 13.22 6.97 -8.13
CA ARG A 11 14.60 6.94 -7.63
C ARG A 11 14.58 7.10 -6.11
N LEU A 12 15.04 6.07 -5.41
CA LEU A 12 15.10 6.03 -3.96
C LEU A 12 16.52 5.65 -3.54
N PRO A 13 17.01 6.13 -2.39
CA PRO A 13 18.21 5.55 -1.82
C PRO A 13 17.94 4.10 -1.38
N VAL A 14 19.01 3.29 -1.40
CA VAL A 14 18.89 1.81 -1.32
C VAL A 14 18.26 1.35 -0.01
N ALA A 15 18.60 1.99 1.10
CA ALA A 15 18.09 1.63 2.42
C ALA A 15 16.58 1.86 2.52
N GLU A 16 16.11 3.01 2.04
CA GLU A 16 14.69 3.39 2.03
C GLU A 16 13.88 2.54 1.05
N ALA A 17 14.47 2.14 -0.08
CA ALA A 17 13.83 1.20 -1.00
C ALA A 17 13.56 -0.17 -0.35
N ALA A 18 14.52 -0.67 0.44
CA ALA A 18 14.36 -1.92 1.18
C ALA A 18 13.31 -1.78 2.30
N ASP A 19 13.37 -0.71 3.08
CA ASP A 19 12.37 -0.42 4.13
C ASP A 19 10.94 -0.30 3.56
N LEU A 20 10.79 0.37 2.41
CA LEU A 20 9.50 0.47 1.72
C LEU A 20 8.95 -0.88 1.27
N ALA A 21 9.81 -1.82 0.87
CA ALA A 21 9.38 -3.17 0.53
C ALA A 21 8.84 -3.92 1.76
N VAL A 22 9.48 -3.76 2.93
CA VAL A 22 9.01 -4.33 4.19
C VAL A 22 7.66 -3.74 4.57
N ARG A 23 7.52 -2.40 4.55
CA ARG A 23 6.24 -1.74 4.87
C ARG A 23 5.11 -2.13 3.92
N ALA A 24 5.40 -2.30 2.63
CA ALA A 24 4.40 -2.78 1.67
C ALA A 24 3.91 -4.20 2.03
N ALA A 25 4.83 -5.08 2.42
CA ALA A 25 4.50 -6.43 2.88
C ALA A 25 3.67 -6.43 4.18
N GLU A 26 3.98 -5.56 5.15
CA GLU A 26 3.16 -5.37 6.36
C GLU A 26 1.74 -4.90 6.06
N GLN A 27 1.56 -4.13 4.98
CA GLN A 27 0.24 -3.75 4.48
C GLN A 27 -0.40 -4.84 3.61
N GLY A 28 0.29 -5.93 3.29
CA GLY A 28 -0.19 -6.96 2.38
C GLY A 28 -0.42 -6.44 0.95
N VAL A 29 0.51 -5.65 0.41
CA VAL A 29 0.54 -5.19 -1.00
C VAL A 29 1.93 -5.30 -1.61
N SER A 30 1.98 -5.24 -2.94
CA SER A 30 3.22 -5.04 -3.66
C SER A 30 3.83 -3.65 -3.36
N THR A 31 5.15 -3.53 -3.51
CA THR A 31 5.84 -2.23 -3.36
C THR A 31 5.35 -1.18 -4.37
N PRO A 32 5.13 -1.50 -5.66
CA PRO A 32 4.53 -0.54 -6.61
C PRO A 32 3.14 -0.04 -6.18
N ASP A 33 2.27 -0.90 -5.66
CA ASP A 33 0.94 -0.49 -5.18
C ASP A 33 1.04 0.44 -3.97
N TYR A 34 1.94 0.11 -3.04
CA TYR A 34 2.17 0.92 -1.84
C TYR A 34 2.73 2.31 -2.19
N LEU A 35 3.65 2.37 -3.16
CA LEU A 35 4.16 3.63 -3.70
C LEU A 35 3.07 4.41 -4.41
N GLY A 36 2.26 3.76 -5.25
CA GLY A 36 1.13 4.39 -5.93
C GLY A 36 0.14 5.01 -4.95
N TYR A 37 -0.18 4.32 -3.85
CA TYR A 37 -1.00 4.86 -2.76
C TYR A 37 -0.40 6.16 -2.18
N HIS A 38 0.89 6.15 -1.83
CA HIS A 38 1.54 7.32 -1.25
C HIS A 38 1.64 8.48 -2.22
N VAL A 39 1.96 8.22 -3.49
CA VAL A 39 1.97 9.23 -4.55
C VAL A 39 0.60 9.88 -4.68
N LEU A 40 -0.47 9.09 -4.76
CA LEU A 40 -1.84 9.62 -4.88
C LEU A 40 -2.26 10.40 -3.63
N LYS A 41 -1.94 9.90 -2.44
CA LYS A 41 -2.26 10.58 -1.18
C LYS A 41 -1.53 11.91 -1.06
N SER A 42 -0.27 11.99 -1.46
CA SER A 42 0.51 13.23 -1.43
C SER A 42 0.08 14.22 -2.50
N ALA A 43 -0.22 13.77 -3.73
CA ALA A 43 -0.55 14.66 -4.84
C ALA A 43 -2.01 15.13 -4.84
N TYR A 44 -2.95 14.26 -4.46
CA TYR A 44 -4.41 14.48 -4.57
C TYR A 44 -5.16 14.44 -3.23
N GLY A 45 -4.46 14.11 -2.14
CA GLY A 45 -5.01 14.11 -0.78
C GLY A 45 -5.67 12.80 -0.36
N ALA A 46 -6.03 12.73 0.93
CA ALA A 46 -6.58 11.54 1.57
C ALA A 46 -7.97 11.13 1.05
N LEU A 47 -8.71 12.06 0.42
CA LEU A 47 -10.05 11.81 -0.12
C LEU A 47 -10.04 11.24 -1.55
N HIS A 48 -8.87 11.07 -2.16
CA HIS A 48 -8.77 10.46 -3.49
C HIS A 48 -9.38 9.03 -3.45
N PRO A 49 -10.23 8.63 -4.42
CA PRO A 49 -10.97 7.37 -4.35
C PRO A 49 -10.09 6.14 -4.15
N ALA A 50 -8.94 6.06 -4.83
CA ALA A 50 -8.00 4.95 -4.67
C ALA A 50 -7.31 4.93 -3.30
N VAL A 51 -7.10 6.10 -2.68
CA VAL A 51 -6.51 6.20 -1.33
C VAL A 51 -7.52 5.72 -0.30
N VAL A 52 -8.78 6.16 -0.42
CA VAL A 52 -9.89 5.69 0.42
C VAL A 52 -10.09 4.18 0.28
N ALA A 53 -10.07 3.66 -0.95
CA ALA A 53 -10.17 2.22 -1.20
C ALA A 53 -9.01 1.45 -0.56
N PHE A 54 -7.78 1.96 -0.67
CA PHE A 54 -6.61 1.36 -0.04
C PHE A 54 -6.70 1.35 1.49
N GLU A 55 -7.18 2.43 2.11
CA GLU A 55 -7.27 2.53 3.58
C GLU A 55 -8.41 1.70 4.16
N ARG A 56 -9.50 1.49 3.40
CA ARG A 56 -10.65 0.68 3.82
C ARG A 56 -10.46 -0.83 3.60
N ARG A 57 -9.45 -1.25 2.84
CA ARG A 57 -9.25 -2.68 2.56
C ARG A 57 -8.87 -3.44 3.84
N PRO A 58 -9.31 -4.70 4.00
CA PRO A 58 -8.78 -5.57 5.04
C PRO A 58 -7.27 -5.73 4.86
N LYS A 59 -6.49 -5.43 5.90
CA LYS A 59 -5.04 -5.67 5.90
C LYS A 59 -4.78 -7.11 6.32
N LEU A 60 -3.80 -7.76 5.70
CA LEU A 60 -3.33 -9.08 6.13
C LEU A 60 -2.82 -8.95 7.57
N GLY A 61 -3.48 -9.64 8.51
CA GLY A 61 -3.22 -9.50 9.95
C GLY A 61 -4.46 -9.46 10.86
N GLN A 62 -5.69 -9.57 10.35
CA GLN A 62 -6.80 -10.06 11.19
C GLN A 62 -6.64 -11.57 11.40
N THR A 63 -5.63 -11.94 12.18
CA THR A 63 -5.57 -13.24 12.85
C THR A 63 -6.79 -13.30 13.76
N GLY A 64 -7.56 -14.39 13.65
CA GLY A 64 -8.81 -14.56 14.38
C GLY A 64 -8.64 -14.30 15.87
N THR A 65 -9.71 -13.83 16.51
CA THR A 65 -9.88 -13.91 17.95
C THR A 65 -9.47 -15.31 18.40
N GLU A 66 -8.38 -15.43 19.15
CA GLU A 66 -8.13 -16.60 19.98
C GLU A 66 -9.34 -16.69 20.93
N GLN A 67 -10.28 -17.60 20.65
CA GLN A 67 -11.21 -18.05 21.67
C GLN A 67 -10.38 -18.87 22.65
N GLU A 68 -10.01 -18.23 23.76
CA GLU A 68 -9.62 -18.91 24.98
C GLU A 68 -10.85 -19.67 25.53
N ASP A 69 -10.60 -20.93 25.87
CA ASP A 69 -11.39 -21.96 26.59
C ASP A 69 -12.65 -22.58 25.95
#